data_AF-A0A3L7X4C4-F1
#
_entry.id   AF-A0A3L7X4C4-F1
#
_cell.length_a   1.000
_cell.length_b   1.000
_cell.length_c   1.000
_cell.angle_alpha   90.00
_cell.angle_beta   90.00
_cell.angle_gamma   90.00
#
_symmetry.space_group_name_H-M   'P 1'
#
loop_
_entity.id
_entity.type
_entity.pdbx_description
1 polymer ?
#
loop_
_entity_poly.entity_id
_entity_poly.type
_entity_poly.pdbx_seq_one_letter_code
_entity_poly.pdbx_strand_id
1 'polypeptide(L)' 'MATATVATSKLNLIGLDKSDYKGNPSTLCAGCGHDSISAQIIQVAFELGLKPENVIKLSGIGCSS' A
#
# COMPACT_ATOMS: atom_id res chain seq x y z
N MET A 1 -28.73 2.96 -12.30
CA MET A 1 -27.70 1.89 -12.40
C MET A 1 -26.36 2.57 -12.57
N ALA A 2 -25.52 2.61 -11.53
CA ALA A 2 -24.21 3.25 -11.60
C ALA A 2 -23.22 2.29 -12.26
N THR A 3 -22.78 2.61 -13.48
CA THR A 3 -21.71 1.90 -14.17
C THR A 3 -20.39 2.18 -13.46
N ALA A 4 -19.84 1.17 -12.80
CA ALA A 4 -18.50 1.23 -12.23
C ALA A 4 -17.47 1.27 -13.37
N THR A 5 -16.80 2.40 -13.51
CA THR A 5 -15.67 2.58 -14.43
C THR A 5 -14.51 1.72 -13.90
N VAL A 6 -14.17 0.64 -14.60
CA VAL A 6 -12.97 -0.15 -14.29
C VAL A 6 -11.77 0.72 -14.64
N ALA A 7 -11.19 1.38 -13.64
CA ALA A 7 -9.92 2.07 -13.80
C ALA A 7 -8.86 1.01 -14.14
N THR A 8 -8.28 1.09 -15.33
CA THR A 8 -7.17 0.22 -15.74
C THR A 8 -6.01 0.49 -14.80
N SER A 9 -5.80 -0.41 -13.85
CA SER A 9 -4.78 -0.23 -12.84
C SER A 9 -3.43 -0.61 -13.47
N LYS A 10 -2.45 0.30 -13.33
CA LYS A 10 -1.13 0.08 -13.91
C LYS A 10 -0.44 -1.01 -13.08
N LEU A 11 -0.23 -2.17 -13.69
CA LEU A 11 0.55 -3.25 -13.07
C LEU A 11 2.04 -2.89 -13.03
N ASN A 12 2.77 -3.40 -12.04
CA ASN A 12 4.22 -3.28 -11.98
C ASN A 12 4.94 -4.38 -12.79
N LEU A 13 6.27 -4.41 -12.68
CA LEU A 13 7.16 -5.34 -13.40
C LEU A 13 6.90 -6.83 -13.09
N ILE A 14 6.22 -7.13 -11.99
CA ILE A 14 5.86 -8.51 -11.60
C ILE A 14 4.36 -8.80 -11.78
N GLY A 15 3.63 -7.90 -12.45
CA GLY A 15 2.21 -8.08 -12.78
C GLY A 15 1.25 -7.84 -11.61
N LEU A 16 1.70 -7.21 -10.53
CA LEU A 16 0.87 -6.87 -9.38
C LEU A 16 0.33 -5.43 -9.51
N ASP A 17 -0.87 -5.22 -8.99
CA ASP A 17 -1.45 -3.91 -8.80
C ASP A 17 -0.93 -3.23 -7.53
N LYS A 18 -0.96 -1.89 -7.49
CA LYS A 18 -0.57 -1.16 -6.28
C LYS A 18 -1.47 -1.48 -5.07
N SER A 19 -2.70 -1.90 -5.29
CA SER A 19 -3.60 -2.35 -4.21
C SER A 19 -3.16 -3.66 -3.56
N ASP A 20 -2.41 -4.52 -4.28
CA ASP A 20 -1.87 -5.78 -3.72
C ASP A 20 -0.81 -5.55 -2.63
N TYR A 21 -0.27 -4.32 -2.54
CA TYR A 21 0.70 -3.90 -1.53
C TYR A 21 0.06 -3.25 -0.31
N LYS A 22 -1.26 -2.99 -0.34
CA LYS A 22 -1.96 -2.31 0.76
C LYS A 22 -2.34 -3.29 1.85
N GLY A 23 -2.17 -2.86 3.09
CA GLY A 23 -2.72 -3.53 4.26
C GLY A 23 -4.15 -3.12 4.57
N ASN A 24 -4.58 -3.43 5.79
CA ASN A 24 -5.89 -3.02 6.32
C ASN A 24 -6.04 -1.49 6.36
N PRO A 25 -7.29 -0.98 6.38
CA PRO A 25 -7.55 0.44 6.58
C PRO A 25 -6.88 1.01 7.84
N SER A 26 -6.38 2.24 7.74
CA SER A 26 -5.70 2.93 8.83
C SER A 26 -6.64 3.25 9.98
N THR A 27 -6.16 3.09 11.21
CA THR A 27 -6.85 3.51 12.45
C THR A 27 -6.34 4.88 12.95
N LEU A 28 -5.49 5.55 12.17
CA LEU A 28 -4.87 6.80 12.57
C LEU A 28 -5.82 7.98 12.39
N CYS A 29 -5.50 9.08 13.07
CA CYS A 29 -6.23 10.33 12.95
C CYS A 29 -6.14 10.89 11.51
N ALA A 30 -7.18 11.59 11.08
CA ALA A 30 -7.21 12.20 9.75
C ALA A 30 -6.04 13.18 9.57
N GLY A 31 -5.27 12.98 8.49
CA GLY A 31 -4.07 13.78 8.23
C GLY A 31 -2.83 13.35 9.01
N CYS A 32 -2.81 12.17 9.63
CA CYS A 32 -1.63 11.65 10.32
C CYS A 32 -0.46 11.45 9.34
N GLY A 33 0.74 11.91 9.70
CA GLY A 33 1.94 11.75 8.88
C GLY A 33 2.37 10.29 8.68
N HIS A 34 2.00 9.36 9.57
CA HIS A 34 2.33 7.95 9.40
C HIS A 34 1.61 7.30 8.22
N ASP A 35 0.43 7.80 7.84
CA ASP A 35 -0.25 7.37 6.61
C ASP A 35 0.57 7.78 5.38
N SER A 36 1.18 8.96 5.40
CA SER A 36 2.06 9.43 4.32
C SER A 36 3.32 8.56 4.19
N ILE A 37 3.94 8.21 5.32
CA ILE A 37 5.12 7.31 5.33
C ILE A 37 4.73 5.93 4.80
N SER A 38 3.63 5.36 5.27
CA SER A 38 3.13 4.05 4.82
C SER A 38 2.82 4.05 3.33
N ALA A 39 2.20 5.12 2.82
CA ALA A 39 1.93 5.28 1.39
C ALA A 39 3.21 5.33 0.55
N GLN A 40 4.28 5.96 1.06
CA GLN A 40 5.57 6.02 0.37
C GLN A 40 6.29 4.67 0.36
N ILE A 41 6.23 3.91 1.47
CA ILE A 41 6.77 2.54 1.52
C ILE A 41 6.07 1.66 0.48
N ILE A 42 4.73 1.73 0.40
CA ILE A 42 3.93 1.00 -0.59
C ILE A 42 4.33 1.40 -2.02
N GLN A 43 4.51 2.70 -2.29
CA GLN A 43 4.92 3.17 -3.61
C GLN A 43 6.26 2.56 -4.03
N VAL A 44 7.26 2.59 -3.15
CA VAL A 44 8.60 2.07 -3.45
C VAL A 44 8.57 0.54 -3.61
N ALA A 45 7.85 -0.18 -2.76
CA ALA A 45 7.71 -1.63 -2.89
C ALA A 45 7.06 -2.03 -4.23
N PHE A 46 6.04 -1.28 -4.65
CA PHE A 46 5.39 -1.45 -5.96
C PHE A 46 6.34 -1.16 -7.12
N GLU A 47 7.08 -0.04 -7.06
CA GLU A 47 8.04 0.36 -8.11
C GLU A 47 9.20 -0.62 -8.26
N LEU A 48 9.71 -1.15 -7.15
CA LEU A 48 10.78 -2.15 -7.13
C LEU A 48 10.29 -3.56 -7.52
N GLY A 49 8.99 -3.77 -7.67
CA GLY A 49 8.43 -5.10 -7.94
C GLY A 49 8.72 -6.10 -6.83
N LEU A 50 8.71 -5.66 -5.57
CA LEU A 50 8.89 -6.57 -4.44
C LEU A 50 7.70 -7.51 -4.35
N LYS A 51 7.96 -8.81 -4.20
CA LYS A 51 6.93 -9.82 -3.95
C LYS A 51 6.43 -9.71 -2.50
N PRO A 52 5.18 -9.32 -2.23
CA PRO A 52 4.68 -9.13 -0.86
C PRO A 52 4.86 -10.36 0.03
N GLU A 53 4.72 -11.56 -0.53
CA GLU A 53 4.88 -12.84 0.17
C GLU A 53 6.32 -13.10 0.69
N ASN A 54 7.31 -12.34 0.20
CA ASN A 54 8.71 -12.43 0.60
C ASN A 54 9.17 -11.25 1.47
N VAL A 55 8.26 -10.37 1.90
CA VAL A 55 8.57 -9.16 2.67
C VAL A 55 7.89 -9.22 4.03
N ILE A 56 8.63 -8.86 5.07
CA ILE A 56 8.10 -8.69 6.43
C ILE A 56 8.21 -7.23 6.87
N LYS A 57 7.11 -6.64 7.35
CA LYS A 57 7.11 -5.32 8.02
C LYS A 57 7.12 -5.54 9.52
N LEU A 58 8.26 -5.32 10.15
CA LEU A 58 8.41 -5.39 11.61
C LEU A 58 8.30 -3.98 12.21
N SER A 59 7.65 -3.86 13.36
CA SER A 59 7.52 -2.59 14.07
C SER A 59 7.47 -2.78 15.59
N GLY A 60 7.65 -1.69 16.33
CA GLY A 60 7.63 -1.66 17.80
C GLY A 60 6.23 -1.50 18.38
N ILE A 61 6.07 -0.72 19.44
CA ILE A 61 4.77 -0.34 20.00
C ILE A 61 4.58 1.16 19.83
N GLY A 62 3.45 1.58 19.25
CA GLY A 62 3.10 2.99 19.08
C GLY A 62 2.19 3.24 17.87
N CYS A 63 1.81 4.49 17.63
CA CYS A 63 0.99 4.87 16.46
C CYS A 63 1.77 4.78 15.13
N SER A 64 3.09 4.64 15.17
CA SER A 64 3.95 4.36 14.02
C SER A 64 4.14 2.86 13.77
N SER A 65 3.60 1.99 14.63
CA SER A 65 3.71 0.52 14.52
C SER A 65 2.82 -0.05 13.42
#